data_AF-A0A972EK12-F1
#
_entry.id   AF-A0A972EK12-F1
#
_cell.length_a   1.000
_cell.length_b   1.000
_cell.length_c   1.000
_cell.angle_alpha   90.00
_cell.angle_beta   90.00
_cell.angle_gamma   90.00
#
_symmetry.space_group_name_H-M   'P 1'
#
loop_
_entity.id
_entity.type
_entity.pdbx_description
1 polymer ?
#
loop_
_entity_poly.entity_id
_entity_poly.type
_entity_poly.pdbx_seq_one_letter_code
_entity_poly.pdbx_strand_id
1 'polypeptide(L)'
;MKKTLWLLIFAAVVLCASWVQASAERVIVIEEAGEINSLTQALASLPDDAGEVTLQIASQLMAEEDARVIVPSDKGITSLTIETPPGVEDVSLLQVVELYANGIPLTIGEGIVMPNGSIFGGAFADLYSSATVESTNLKIFGFAAYVYGGGKAFDGSRSVVRGLAEVEIGPNSRIYWEVFGGGLATGKDSFTSVQATSVSIHGKADYALGGGSAQDGGATRVETQSQIRLYPEGSVLIALFGGGCAQGAGSLVQSAGAKLTVSGTAGWVFGGDFAYQAGETVMNGLAFVELTKEGTARELYGGSFATDENSKASVNETTVQVFGTTQISSPLGMEANGGETKVISQP
;
A
#
# COMPACT_ATOMS: atom_id res chain seq x y z
N MET A 1 2.04 62.40 -23.04
CA MET A 1 2.48 61.63 -21.86
C MET A 1 1.60 60.38 -21.63
N LYS A 2 1.53 59.42 -22.56
CA LYS A 2 0.75 58.16 -22.37
C LYS A 2 1.42 56.91 -22.95
N LYS A 3 2.62 57.01 -23.54
CA LYS A 3 3.30 55.86 -24.20
C LYS A 3 4.42 55.23 -23.37
N THR A 4 4.82 55.85 -22.26
CA THR A 4 5.95 55.36 -21.43
C THR A 4 5.54 54.46 -20.27
N LEU A 5 4.24 54.38 -19.94
CA LEU A 5 3.75 53.61 -18.79
C LEU A 5 3.45 52.13 -19.13
N TRP A 6 3.22 51.81 -20.41
CA TRP A 6 2.89 50.44 -20.85
C TRP A 6 4.12 49.53 -21.00
N LEU A 7 5.32 50.07 -21.23
CA LEU A 7 6.54 49.26 -21.32
C LEU A 7 7.05 48.77 -19.96
N LEU A 8 6.74 49.48 -18.87
CA LEU A 8 7.19 49.12 -17.52
C LEU A 8 6.37 47.98 -16.90
N ILE A 9 5.10 47.83 -17.29
CA ILE A 9 4.24 46.75 -16.79
C ILE A 9 4.55 45.42 -17.51
N PHE A 10 4.95 45.45 -18.79
CA PHE A 10 5.35 44.23 -19.50
C PHE A 10 6.72 43.70 -19.04
N ALA A 11 7.65 44.59 -18.68
CA ALA A 11 8.92 44.19 -18.08
C ALA A 11 8.74 43.59 -16.67
N ALA A 12 7.73 44.03 -15.90
CA ALA A 12 7.43 43.45 -14.58
C ALA A 12 6.73 42.09 -14.67
N VAL A 13 5.91 41.84 -15.69
CA VAL A 13 5.23 40.54 -15.88
C VAL A 13 6.17 39.47 -16.44
N VAL A 14 7.20 39.85 -17.21
CA VAL A 14 8.22 38.90 -17.71
C VAL A 14 9.28 38.56 -16.65
N LEU A 15 9.44 39.37 -15.60
CA LEU A 15 10.38 39.12 -14.50
C LEU A 15 9.77 38.38 -13.28
N CYS A 16 8.47 38.15 -13.27
CA CYS A 16 7.79 37.27 -12.29
C CYS A 16 7.60 35.83 -12.79
N ALA A 17 8.13 35.47 -13.97
CA ALA A 17 8.42 34.09 -14.31
C ALA A 17 9.68 33.63 -13.57
N SER A 18 9.68 33.80 -12.25
CA SER A 18 10.72 33.35 -11.37
C SER A 18 10.65 31.83 -11.27
N TRP A 19 11.62 31.17 -11.91
CA TRP A 19 12.30 30.02 -11.36
C TRP A 19 11.39 28.87 -10.89
N VAL A 20 10.64 28.27 -11.81
CA VAL A 20 10.49 26.82 -11.74
C VAL A 20 11.76 26.26 -12.39
N GLN A 21 12.86 26.22 -11.62
CA GLN A 21 13.92 25.27 -11.96
C GLN A 21 13.23 23.91 -11.84
N ALA A 22 12.99 23.26 -12.98
CA ALA A 22 12.76 21.82 -12.97
C ALA A 22 13.92 21.23 -12.18
N SER A 23 13.64 20.66 -11.01
CA SER A 23 14.69 20.01 -10.23
C SER A 23 15.23 18.90 -11.11
N ALA A 24 16.53 18.94 -11.41
CA ALA A 24 17.16 17.96 -12.28
C ALA A 24 17.05 16.60 -11.59
N GLU A 25 16.59 15.59 -12.34
CA GLU A 25 16.61 14.20 -11.89
C GLU A 25 18.02 13.83 -11.41
N ARG A 26 18.11 13.25 -10.21
CA ARG A 26 19.37 12.81 -9.61
C ARG A 26 19.46 11.29 -9.67
N VAL A 27 20.44 10.80 -10.40
CA VAL A 27 20.72 9.37 -10.51
C VAL A 27 21.93 9.01 -9.64
N ILE A 28 21.77 8.04 -8.75
CA ILE A 28 22.85 7.47 -7.93
C ILE A 28 22.97 5.99 -8.27
N VAL A 29 24.16 5.56 -8.67
CA VAL A 29 24.46 4.13 -8.87
C VAL A 29 24.98 3.54 -7.57
N ILE A 30 24.41 2.40 -7.18
CA ILE A 30 24.75 1.68 -5.95
C ILE A 30 25.24 0.29 -6.35
N GLU A 31 26.44 -0.05 -5.90
CA GLU A 31 27.07 -1.34 -6.19
C GLU A 31 27.94 -1.79 -5.01
N GLU A 32 28.06 -3.10 -4.80
CA GLU A 32 28.74 -3.68 -3.62
C GLU A 32 30.18 -3.16 -3.42
N ALA A 33 30.93 -2.97 -4.50
CA ALA A 33 32.32 -2.50 -4.48
C ALA A 33 32.47 -1.00 -4.79
N GLY A 34 31.37 -0.25 -4.86
CA GLY A 34 31.34 1.15 -5.24
C GLY A 34 31.57 2.12 -4.08
N GLU A 35 31.65 3.42 -4.40
CA GLU A 35 31.72 4.48 -3.38
C GLU A 35 30.44 4.58 -2.54
N ILE A 36 29.30 4.26 -3.16
CA ILE A 36 28.00 4.11 -2.51
C ILE A 36 27.58 2.65 -2.68
N ASN A 37 27.44 1.94 -1.57
CA ASN A 37 27.20 0.49 -1.56
C ASN A 37 25.96 0.07 -0.75
N SER A 38 25.16 1.02 -0.29
CA SER A 38 23.88 0.79 0.40
C SER A 38 22.84 1.83 0.01
N LEU A 39 21.56 1.48 0.17
CA LEU A 39 20.45 2.42 0.01
C LEU A 39 20.51 3.52 1.06
N THR A 40 20.85 3.15 2.30
CA THR A 40 20.94 4.08 3.43
C THR A 40 22.02 5.14 3.20
N GLN A 41 23.19 4.75 2.71
CA GLN A 41 24.27 5.67 2.36
C GLN A 41 23.86 6.58 1.19
N ALA A 42 23.22 6.03 0.16
CA ALA A 42 22.75 6.80 -0.99
C ALA A 42 21.78 7.91 -0.54
N LEU A 43 20.78 7.56 0.28
CA LEU A 43 19.81 8.51 0.81
C LEU A 43 20.45 9.56 1.73
N ALA A 44 21.41 9.17 2.57
CA ALA A 44 22.14 10.09 3.45
C ALA A 44 23.01 11.08 2.67
N SER A 45 23.49 10.70 1.48
CA SER A 45 24.34 11.55 0.62
C SER A 45 23.58 12.67 -0.10
N LEU A 46 22.25 12.61 -0.10
CA LEU A 46 21.42 13.58 -0.81
C LEU A 46 21.53 14.99 -0.23
N PRO A 47 21.48 16.03 -1.08
CA PRO A 47 21.35 17.41 -0.62
C PRO A 47 19.94 17.69 -0.11
N ASP A 48 19.74 18.83 0.55
CA ASP A 48 18.45 19.18 1.16
C ASP A 48 17.35 19.57 0.12
N ASP A 49 17.72 19.69 -1.16
CA ASP A 49 16.86 20.01 -2.30
C ASP A 49 16.93 18.92 -3.39
N ALA A 50 16.86 17.65 -2.97
CA ALA A 50 17.14 16.50 -3.83
C ALA A 50 16.22 16.41 -5.07
N GLY A 51 14.94 16.78 -4.96
CA GLY A 51 13.99 16.66 -6.07
C GLY A 51 13.68 15.21 -6.42
N GLU A 52 13.66 14.89 -7.71
CA GLU A 52 13.42 13.52 -8.21
C GLU A 52 14.71 12.71 -8.09
N VAL A 53 14.64 11.55 -7.43
CA VAL A 53 15.81 10.70 -7.16
C VAL A 53 15.61 9.31 -7.75
N THR A 54 16.60 8.82 -8.48
CA THR A 54 16.67 7.47 -9.03
C THR A 54 17.89 6.76 -8.45
N LEU A 55 17.67 5.67 -7.71
CA LEU A 55 18.71 4.79 -7.19
C LEU A 55 18.83 3.57 -8.11
N GLN A 56 19.94 3.47 -8.83
CA GLN A 56 20.22 2.36 -9.74
C GLN A 56 21.07 1.31 -9.06
N ILE A 57 20.51 0.13 -8.81
CA ILE A 57 21.18 -0.96 -8.11
C ILE A 57 21.86 -1.87 -9.13
N ALA A 58 23.19 -1.81 -9.21
CA ALA A 58 23.95 -2.52 -10.22
C ALA A 58 24.38 -3.95 -9.79
N SER A 59 24.33 -4.26 -8.51
CA SER A 59 24.64 -5.60 -7.98
C SER A 59 23.87 -5.89 -6.68
N GLN A 60 23.86 -7.16 -6.28
CA GLN A 60 23.25 -7.56 -5.00
C GLN A 60 23.91 -6.82 -3.84
N LEU A 61 23.09 -6.24 -2.96
CA LEU A 61 23.57 -5.49 -1.80
C LEU A 61 23.57 -6.36 -0.55
N MET A 62 24.66 -6.28 0.21
CA MET A 62 24.89 -7.05 1.44
C MET A 62 25.03 -6.16 2.68
N ALA A 63 24.62 -4.89 2.58
CA ALA A 63 24.73 -3.92 3.66
C ALA A 63 23.68 -4.17 4.76
N GLU A 64 24.11 -4.54 5.97
CA GLU A 64 23.21 -4.82 7.11
C GLU A 64 22.41 -3.60 7.56
N GLU A 65 22.94 -2.39 7.34
CA GLU A 65 22.25 -1.12 7.64
C GLU A 65 20.96 -0.95 6.82
N ASP A 66 20.86 -1.62 5.67
CA ASP A 66 19.65 -1.59 4.84
C ASP A 66 18.53 -2.50 5.36
N ALA A 67 18.73 -3.21 6.49
CA ALA A 67 17.67 -3.94 7.18
C ALA A 67 16.40 -3.10 7.36
N ARG A 68 16.57 -1.81 7.65
CA ARG A 68 15.50 -0.83 7.70
C ARG A 68 15.91 0.45 6.98
N VAL A 69 15.36 0.66 5.80
CA VAL A 69 15.56 1.88 5.01
C VAL A 69 14.41 2.84 5.26
N ILE A 70 14.73 4.07 5.66
CA ILE A 70 13.76 5.15 5.87
C ILE A 70 14.13 6.29 4.93
N VAL A 71 13.23 6.63 4.00
CA VAL A 71 13.47 7.74 3.07
C VAL A 71 13.39 9.08 3.85
N PRO A 72 14.44 9.92 3.82
CA PRO A 72 14.48 11.14 4.62
C PRO A 72 13.46 12.17 4.12
N SER A 73 12.62 12.67 5.03
CA SER A 73 11.60 13.68 4.72
C SER A 73 12.12 15.12 4.68
N ASP A 74 13.36 15.34 5.11
CA ASP A 74 14.02 16.64 5.21
C ASP A 74 14.95 16.95 4.02
N LYS A 75 15.02 16.06 3.04
CA LYS A 75 15.90 16.18 1.86
C LYS A 75 15.25 16.78 0.61
N GLY A 76 14.00 17.26 0.73
CA GLY A 76 13.28 17.85 -0.41
C GLY A 76 13.08 16.86 -1.57
N ILE A 77 13.03 15.55 -1.28
CA ILE A 77 12.77 14.50 -2.27
C ILE A 77 11.30 14.59 -2.70
N THR A 78 11.05 14.71 -4.00
CA THR A 78 9.70 14.79 -4.57
C THR A 78 9.21 13.44 -5.09
N SER A 79 10.14 12.55 -5.45
CA SER A 79 9.88 11.17 -5.83
C SER A 79 11.16 10.34 -5.70
N LEU A 80 10.99 9.05 -5.44
CA LEU A 80 12.07 8.08 -5.38
C LEU A 80 11.78 6.90 -6.31
N THR A 81 12.71 6.57 -7.18
CA THR A 81 12.71 5.35 -7.99
C THR A 81 13.89 4.47 -7.56
N ILE A 82 13.65 3.18 -7.33
CA ILE A 82 14.68 2.17 -7.13
C ILE A 82 14.57 1.19 -8.28
N GLU A 83 15.61 1.07 -9.11
CA GLU A 83 15.58 0.27 -10.34
C GLU A 83 16.95 -0.37 -10.61
N THR A 84 17.01 -1.29 -11.57
CA THR A 84 18.29 -1.78 -12.10
C THR A 84 18.77 -0.87 -13.24
N PRO A 85 20.10 -0.71 -13.43
CA PRO A 85 20.62 -0.06 -14.63
C PRO A 85 20.21 -0.82 -15.91
N PRO A 86 20.14 -0.14 -17.06
CA PRO A 86 19.84 -0.79 -18.33
C PRO A 86 20.77 -1.97 -18.63
N GLY A 87 20.18 -3.13 -18.92
CA GLY A 87 20.92 -4.34 -19.27
C GLY A 87 21.45 -5.16 -18.09
N VAL A 88 21.17 -4.74 -16.85
CA VAL A 88 21.42 -5.53 -15.65
C VAL A 88 20.22 -6.47 -15.42
N GLU A 89 20.50 -7.74 -15.13
CA GLU A 89 19.47 -8.73 -14.76
C GLU A 89 18.84 -8.39 -13.40
N ASP A 90 17.88 -9.20 -12.96
CA ASP A 90 17.23 -9.02 -11.67
C ASP A 90 18.23 -8.97 -10.50
N VAL A 91 18.11 -7.92 -9.68
CA VAL A 91 18.92 -7.71 -8.48
C VAL A 91 18.08 -7.98 -7.24
N SER A 92 18.56 -8.93 -6.43
CA SER A 92 17.96 -9.25 -5.14
C SER A 92 18.50 -8.38 -4.01
N LEU A 93 17.61 -7.69 -3.31
CA LEU A 93 17.88 -6.90 -2.12
C LEU A 93 17.54 -7.71 -0.87
N LEU A 94 18.39 -8.70 -0.56
CA LEU A 94 18.12 -9.68 0.49
C LEU A 94 18.13 -9.08 1.91
N GLN A 95 18.94 -8.05 2.11
CA GLN A 95 19.06 -7.38 3.41
C GLN A 95 17.92 -6.42 3.69
N VAL A 96 17.17 -5.96 2.68
CA VAL A 96 16.10 -4.99 2.92
C VAL A 96 14.87 -5.69 3.47
N VAL A 97 14.64 -5.53 4.77
CA VAL A 97 13.48 -6.10 5.47
C VAL A 97 12.33 -5.10 5.50
N GLU A 98 12.61 -3.82 5.77
CA GLU A 98 11.61 -2.76 5.83
C GLU A 98 12.06 -1.53 5.03
N LEU A 99 11.20 -1.02 4.15
CA LEU A 99 11.40 0.22 3.40
C LEU A 99 10.22 1.17 3.65
N TYR A 100 10.49 2.34 4.21
CA TYR A 100 9.49 3.38 4.51
C TYR A 100 9.65 4.58 3.60
N ALA A 101 8.66 4.85 2.76
CA ALA A 101 8.69 5.96 1.81
C ALA A 101 8.35 7.32 2.46
N ASN A 102 7.82 7.34 3.70
CA ASN A 102 7.50 8.57 4.44
C ASN A 102 6.60 9.56 3.66
N GLY A 103 5.67 9.04 2.86
CA GLY A 103 4.76 9.85 2.04
C GLY A 103 5.36 10.37 0.73
N ILE A 104 6.62 10.06 0.46
CA ILE A 104 7.26 10.36 -0.83
C ILE A 104 6.79 9.31 -1.86
N PRO A 105 6.34 9.71 -3.06
CA PRO A 105 6.04 8.77 -4.14
C PRO A 105 7.21 7.83 -4.41
N LEU A 106 6.97 6.53 -4.35
CA LEU A 106 8.00 5.50 -4.49
C LEU A 106 7.66 4.56 -5.65
N THR A 107 8.63 4.36 -6.53
CA THR A 107 8.60 3.34 -7.57
C THR A 107 9.67 2.28 -7.32
N ILE A 108 9.26 1.02 -7.23
CA ILE A 108 10.16 -0.12 -7.31
C ILE A 108 10.10 -0.64 -8.74
N GLY A 109 11.15 -0.39 -9.51
CA GLY A 109 11.26 -0.72 -10.92
C GLY A 109 11.33 -2.21 -11.19
N GLU A 110 11.20 -2.57 -12.46
CA GLU A 110 11.46 -3.92 -12.94
C GLU A 110 12.89 -4.35 -12.59
N GLY A 111 13.11 -5.65 -12.41
CA GLY A 111 14.41 -6.20 -12.02
C GLY A 111 14.75 -6.07 -10.53
N ILE A 112 14.04 -5.28 -9.73
CA ILE A 112 14.26 -5.24 -8.28
C ILE A 112 13.46 -6.35 -7.58
N VAL A 113 14.15 -7.18 -6.80
CA VAL A 113 13.56 -8.31 -6.06
C VAL A 113 13.83 -8.18 -4.56
N MET A 114 12.78 -7.99 -3.77
CA MET A 114 12.83 -7.87 -2.31
C MET A 114 12.09 -9.05 -1.66
N PRO A 115 12.67 -10.26 -1.64
CA PRO A 115 11.93 -11.48 -1.31
C PRO A 115 11.46 -11.55 0.15
N ASN A 116 12.08 -10.76 1.04
CA ASN A 116 11.71 -10.61 2.44
C ASN A 116 11.22 -9.19 2.78
N GLY A 117 11.18 -8.30 1.78
CA GLY A 117 10.97 -6.87 1.98
C GLY A 117 9.51 -6.52 2.20
N SER A 118 9.26 -5.71 3.22
CA SER A 118 8.01 -5.02 3.47
C SER A 118 8.15 -3.56 3.07
N ILE A 119 7.31 -3.10 2.14
CA ILE A 119 7.33 -1.71 1.66
C ILE A 119 6.14 -0.97 2.25
N PHE A 120 6.38 0.21 2.81
CA PHE A 120 5.38 1.07 3.43
C PHE A 120 5.38 2.43 2.73
N GLY A 121 4.21 2.89 2.29
CA GLY A 121 4.05 4.21 1.70
C GLY A 121 4.14 5.32 2.74
N GLY A 122 3.68 5.04 3.96
CA GLY A 122 3.68 5.99 5.08
C GLY A 122 4.92 5.90 5.95
N ALA A 123 4.83 6.53 7.12
CA ALA A 123 5.95 6.63 8.06
C ALA A 123 5.98 5.50 9.09
N PHE A 124 7.17 5.22 9.60
CA PHE A 124 7.38 4.37 10.77
C PHE A 124 7.16 5.17 12.05
N ALA A 125 6.39 4.62 12.99
CA ALA A 125 6.20 5.18 14.33
C ALA A 125 6.43 4.09 15.39
N ASP A 126 7.38 4.34 16.27
CA ASP A 126 7.73 3.48 17.40
C ASP A 126 7.84 4.27 18.71
N LEU A 127 8.02 3.56 19.83
CA LEU A 127 8.32 4.14 21.14
C LEU A 127 7.29 5.21 21.57
N TYR A 128 5.99 4.92 21.40
CA TYR A 128 4.88 5.83 21.73
C TYR A 128 4.89 7.15 20.95
N SER A 129 5.47 7.15 19.75
CA SER A 129 5.49 8.32 18.87
C SER A 129 4.26 8.38 17.97
N SER A 130 4.13 9.52 17.27
CA SER A 130 3.14 9.70 16.23
C SER A 130 3.82 10.24 14.97
N ALA A 131 3.57 9.58 13.84
CA ALA A 131 3.99 10.03 12.52
C ALA A 131 2.76 10.32 11.66
N THR A 132 2.85 11.35 10.81
CA THR A 132 1.75 11.75 9.93
C THR A 132 2.28 12.21 8.59
N VAL A 133 1.70 11.71 7.52
CA VAL A 133 1.94 12.13 6.14
C VAL A 133 0.61 12.51 5.48
N GLU A 134 0.68 13.34 4.43
CA GLU A 134 -0.54 13.81 3.76
C GLU A 134 -1.16 12.75 2.86
N SER A 135 -0.36 12.09 2.03
CA SER A 135 -0.78 11.03 1.11
C SER A 135 0.38 10.10 0.82
N THR A 136 0.10 8.95 0.20
CA THR A 136 1.14 8.01 -0.23
C THR A 136 0.84 7.51 -1.64
N ASN A 137 1.89 7.20 -2.40
CA ASN A 137 1.78 6.65 -3.74
C ASN A 137 2.91 5.63 -3.95
N LEU A 138 2.56 4.35 -4.05
CA LEU A 138 3.48 3.25 -4.30
C LEU A 138 3.22 2.65 -5.67
N LYS A 139 4.27 2.46 -6.45
CA LYS A 139 4.25 1.72 -7.71
C LYS A 139 5.26 0.60 -7.68
N ILE A 140 4.78 -0.64 -7.74
CA ILE A 140 5.61 -1.84 -7.61
C ILE A 140 5.59 -2.59 -8.94
N PHE A 141 6.64 -2.40 -9.75
CA PHE A 141 6.89 -3.13 -10.99
C PHE A 141 7.86 -4.31 -10.77
N GLY A 142 8.61 -4.31 -9.67
CA GLY A 142 9.44 -5.43 -9.23
C GLY A 142 8.72 -6.46 -8.36
N PHE A 143 9.45 -7.04 -7.41
CA PHE A 143 8.97 -8.11 -6.52
C PHE A 143 9.16 -7.71 -5.06
N ALA A 144 8.18 -7.98 -4.21
CA ALA A 144 8.26 -7.75 -2.77
C ALA A 144 7.51 -8.83 -1.97
N ALA A 145 7.82 -8.99 -0.69
CA ALA A 145 7.07 -9.89 0.17
C ALA A 145 5.72 -9.28 0.56
N TYR A 146 5.76 -8.06 1.09
CA TYR A 146 4.60 -7.32 1.58
C TYR A 146 4.60 -5.88 1.10
N VAL A 147 3.41 -5.33 0.87
CA VAL A 147 3.23 -3.92 0.52
C VAL A 147 2.08 -3.34 1.32
N TYR A 148 2.31 -2.17 1.92
CA TYR A 148 1.35 -1.42 2.70
C TYR A 148 1.26 0.00 2.15
N GLY A 149 0.07 0.43 1.72
CA GLY A 149 -0.14 1.81 1.28
C GLY A 149 0.09 2.82 2.42
N GLY A 150 -0.22 2.45 3.66
CA GLY A 150 0.02 3.25 4.85
C GLY A 150 1.42 3.10 5.44
N GLY A 151 1.59 3.60 6.67
CA GLY A 151 2.82 3.41 7.46
C GLY A 151 2.72 2.26 8.46
N LYS A 152 3.66 2.19 9.39
CA LYS A 152 3.68 1.18 10.47
C LYS A 152 3.67 1.85 11.83
N ALA A 153 2.83 1.35 12.73
CA ALA A 153 2.79 1.74 14.14
C ALA A 153 3.11 0.53 15.03
N PHE A 154 4.06 0.72 15.94
CA PHE A 154 4.53 -0.30 16.86
C PHE A 154 4.60 0.22 18.30
N ASP A 155 4.42 -0.64 19.30
CA ASP A 155 4.53 -0.30 20.73
C ASP A 155 3.73 0.94 21.17
N GLY A 156 2.43 0.96 20.92
CA GLY A 156 1.54 2.04 21.38
C GLY A 156 1.62 3.32 20.54
N SER A 157 2.25 3.25 19.37
CA SER A 157 2.49 4.41 18.50
C SER A 157 1.35 4.64 17.49
N ARG A 158 1.44 5.75 16.74
CA ARG A 158 0.47 6.10 15.71
C ARG A 158 1.12 6.44 14.39
N SER A 159 0.64 5.85 13.29
CA SER A 159 1.02 6.25 11.93
C SER A 159 -0.23 6.62 11.13
N VAL A 160 -0.29 7.86 10.64
CA VAL A 160 -1.48 8.42 9.99
C VAL A 160 -1.16 8.87 8.56
N VAL A 161 -1.98 8.47 7.60
CA VAL A 161 -2.06 9.08 6.27
C VAL A 161 -3.37 9.87 6.21
N ARG A 162 -3.28 11.20 6.11
CA ARG A 162 -4.45 12.10 6.16
C ARG A 162 -5.35 12.03 4.93
N GLY A 163 -4.79 11.59 3.82
CA GLY A 163 -5.44 11.54 2.52
C GLY A 163 -5.45 10.13 1.96
N LEU A 164 -5.31 10.06 0.64
CA LEU A 164 -5.32 8.81 -0.10
C LEU A 164 -4.00 8.06 0.06
N ALA A 165 -4.09 6.75 0.28
CA ALA A 165 -2.99 5.82 0.08
C ALA A 165 -3.20 5.02 -1.21
N GLU A 166 -2.28 5.15 -2.16
CA GLU A 166 -2.33 4.46 -3.44
C GLU A 166 -1.25 3.39 -3.55
N VAL A 167 -1.64 2.20 -4.02
CA VAL A 167 -0.74 1.10 -4.35
C VAL A 167 -1.06 0.60 -5.75
N GLU A 168 -0.09 0.62 -6.64
CA GLU A 168 -0.17 0.06 -7.98
C GLU A 168 0.81 -1.11 -8.10
N ILE A 169 0.30 -2.29 -8.42
CA ILE A 169 1.08 -3.50 -8.67
C ILE A 169 1.12 -3.70 -10.19
N GLY A 170 2.26 -3.41 -10.81
CA GLY A 170 2.41 -3.30 -12.25
C GLY A 170 2.34 -4.64 -13.00
N PRO A 171 2.27 -4.63 -14.34
CA PRO A 171 2.37 -5.85 -15.14
C PRO A 171 3.68 -6.59 -14.85
N ASN A 172 3.67 -7.93 -14.86
CA ASN A 172 4.82 -8.80 -14.54
C ASN A 172 5.38 -8.73 -13.11
N SER A 173 4.89 -7.83 -12.27
CA SER A 173 5.27 -7.75 -10.84
C SER A 173 4.63 -8.88 -10.01
N ARG A 174 5.20 -9.11 -8.82
CA ARG A 174 4.67 -10.09 -7.87
C ARG A 174 4.89 -9.64 -6.43
N ILE A 175 3.79 -9.57 -5.70
CA ILE A 175 3.80 -9.52 -4.23
C ILE A 175 3.67 -10.95 -3.74
N TYR A 176 4.71 -11.49 -3.11
CA TYR A 176 4.75 -12.91 -2.75
C TYR A 176 3.66 -13.26 -1.74
N TRP A 177 3.35 -12.37 -0.80
CA TRP A 177 2.40 -12.61 0.27
C TRP A 177 1.22 -11.65 0.13
N GLU A 178 1.25 -10.51 0.80
CA GLU A 178 0.07 -9.68 1.02
C GLU A 178 0.29 -8.25 0.57
N VAL A 179 -0.72 -7.68 -0.09
CA VAL A 179 -0.85 -6.24 -0.32
C VAL A 179 -2.00 -5.69 0.52
N PHE A 180 -1.73 -4.58 1.21
CA PHE A 180 -2.68 -3.83 2.02
C PHE A 180 -2.79 -2.40 1.49
N GLY A 181 -4.01 -1.90 1.29
CA GLY A 181 -4.23 -0.50 0.98
C GLY A 181 -3.93 0.43 2.17
N GLY A 182 -4.09 -0.07 3.40
CA GLY A 182 -3.84 0.65 4.65
C GLY A 182 -2.44 0.44 5.23
N GLY A 183 -2.28 0.77 6.52
CA GLY A 183 -1.03 0.58 7.28
C GLY A 183 -1.01 -0.70 8.12
N LEU A 184 0.10 -0.92 8.82
CA LEU A 184 0.29 -2.01 9.78
C LEU A 184 0.32 -1.47 11.22
N ALA A 185 -0.57 -1.95 12.08
CA ALA A 185 -0.52 -1.67 13.52
C ALA A 185 -0.24 -2.97 14.28
N THR A 186 0.88 -3.00 15.02
CA THR A 186 1.26 -4.18 15.80
C THR A 186 1.48 -3.80 17.26
N GLY A 187 0.91 -4.59 18.16
CA GLY A 187 1.02 -4.37 19.60
C GLY A 187 -0.12 -3.51 20.16
N LYS A 188 -0.37 -3.70 21.46
CA LYS A 188 -1.42 -2.99 22.19
C LYS A 188 -1.29 -1.48 22.04
N ASP A 189 -2.43 -0.82 21.83
CA ASP A 189 -2.58 0.63 21.70
C ASP A 189 -1.90 1.24 20.45
N SER A 190 -1.24 0.41 19.61
CA SER A 190 -0.72 0.83 18.31
C SER A 190 -1.88 1.08 17.35
N PHE A 191 -1.79 2.16 16.57
CA PHE A 191 -2.87 2.55 15.66
C PHE A 191 -2.36 3.05 14.32
N THR A 192 -2.96 2.57 13.23
CA THR A 192 -2.81 3.21 11.91
C THR A 192 -4.15 3.67 11.36
N SER A 193 -4.13 4.79 10.65
CA SER A 193 -5.31 5.27 9.93
C SER A 193 -4.95 5.82 8.58
N VAL A 194 -5.82 5.58 7.61
CA VAL A 194 -5.78 6.17 6.29
C VAL A 194 -7.18 6.73 5.98
N GLN A 195 -7.25 7.91 5.36
CA GLN A 195 -8.54 8.48 5.00
C GLN A 195 -9.27 7.61 3.97
N ALA A 196 -8.59 7.27 2.88
CA ALA A 196 -9.09 6.38 1.83
C ALA A 196 -7.93 5.57 1.23
N THR A 197 -8.20 4.38 0.70
CA THR A 197 -7.19 3.54 0.08
C THR A 197 -7.56 3.18 -1.35
N SER A 198 -6.57 2.97 -2.22
CA SER A 198 -6.75 2.53 -3.59
C SER A 198 -5.67 1.55 -4.01
N VAL A 199 -6.06 0.31 -4.26
CA VAL A 199 -5.15 -0.75 -4.73
C VAL A 199 -5.50 -1.16 -6.15
N SER A 200 -4.56 -1.00 -7.07
CA SER A 200 -4.67 -1.41 -8.48
C SER A 200 -3.73 -2.57 -8.76
N ILE A 201 -4.25 -3.69 -9.24
CA ILE A 201 -3.48 -4.92 -9.42
C ILE A 201 -3.50 -5.36 -10.88
N HIS A 202 -2.37 -5.20 -11.56
CA HIS A 202 -2.08 -5.73 -12.90
C HIS A 202 -1.16 -6.97 -12.82
N GLY A 203 -0.35 -7.08 -11.77
CA GLY A 203 0.54 -8.21 -11.51
C GLY A 203 -0.11 -9.32 -10.70
N LYS A 204 0.69 -9.95 -9.81
CA LYS A 204 0.25 -11.08 -8.98
C LYS A 204 0.40 -10.80 -7.48
N ALA A 205 -0.57 -11.23 -6.68
CA ALA A 205 -0.51 -11.23 -5.21
C ALA A 205 -1.10 -12.53 -4.65
N ASP A 206 -0.71 -13.00 -3.45
CA ASP A 206 -1.39 -14.15 -2.82
C ASP A 206 -2.65 -13.69 -2.14
N TYR A 207 -2.51 -12.63 -1.34
CA TYR A 207 -3.62 -11.92 -0.74
C TYR A 207 -3.61 -10.45 -1.13
N ALA A 208 -4.81 -9.89 -1.28
CA ALA A 208 -5.00 -8.46 -1.46
C ALA A 208 -6.11 -7.96 -0.55
N LEU A 209 -5.81 -6.90 0.21
CA LEU A 209 -6.72 -6.34 1.20
C LEU A 209 -6.81 -4.83 1.00
N GLY A 210 -8.03 -4.30 0.96
CA GLY A 210 -8.26 -2.88 0.73
C GLY A 210 -7.92 -2.04 1.96
N GLY A 211 -8.05 -2.61 3.16
CA GLY A 211 -7.76 -1.97 4.44
C GLY A 211 -6.33 -2.17 4.94
N GLY A 212 -6.13 -1.93 6.24
CA GLY A 212 -4.85 -2.16 6.93
C GLY A 212 -4.76 -3.54 7.61
N SER A 213 -3.64 -3.78 8.27
CA SER A 213 -3.37 -4.99 9.06
C SER A 213 -3.20 -4.66 10.54
N ALA A 214 -4.03 -5.24 11.40
CA ALA A 214 -3.98 -5.10 12.85
C ALA A 214 -3.50 -6.41 13.48
N GLN A 215 -2.44 -6.35 14.27
CA GLN A 215 -1.80 -7.52 14.87
C GLN A 215 -1.53 -7.31 16.36
N ASP A 216 -1.62 -8.37 17.15
CA ASP A 216 -1.21 -8.42 18.56
C ASP A 216 -1.77 -7.27 19.43
N GLY A 217 -3.05 -6.93 19.24
CA GLY A 217 -3.72 -5.85 19.99
C GLY A 217 -3.65 -4.47 19.33
N GLY A 218 -3.11 -4.38 18.11
CA GLY A 218 -3.10 -3.16 17.32
C GLY A 218 -4.46 -2.84 16.70
N ALA A 219 -4.63 -1.63 16.19
CA ALA A 219 -5.84 -1.23 15.50
C ALA A 219 -5.56 -0.50 14.17
N THR A 220 -6.33 -0.80 13.13
CA THR A 220 -6.27 -0.05 11.87
C THR A 220 -7.62 0.50 11.48
N ARG A 221 -7.61 1.64 10.76
CA ARG A 221 -8.83 2.28 10.28
C ARG A 221 -8.71 2.82 8.86
N VAL A 222 -9.75 2.57 8.06
CA VAL A 222 -10.02 3.30 6.82
C VAL A 222 -11.26 4.17 7.02
N GLU A 223 -11.07 5.49 6.99
CA GLU A 223 -12.09 6.45 7.45
C GLU A 223 -13.28 6.62 6.50
N THR A 224 -13.10 6.46 5.18
CA THR A 224 -14.17 6.64 4.19
C THR A 224 -14.46 5.42 3.35
N GLN A 225 -13.49 4.97 2.54
CA GLN A 225 -13.66 3.83 1.66
C GLN A 225 -12.30 3.23 1.30
N SER A 226 -12.26 1.90 1.29
CA SER A 226 -11.22 1.14 0.61
C SER A 226 -11.67 0.72 -0.78
N GLN A 227 -10.75 0.74 -1.75
CA GLN A 227 -11.02 0.17 -3.06
C GLN A 227 -9.90 -0.75 -3.54
N ILE A 228 -10.27 -1.87 -4.15
CA ILE A 228 -9.36 -2.70 -4.95
C ILE A 228 -9.94 -2.85 -6.35
N ARG A 229 -9.06 -2.68 -7.34
CA ARG A 229 -9.32 -3.05 -8.72
C ARG A 229 -8.32 -4.10 -9.19
N LEU A 230 -8.81 -5.31 -9.46
CA LEU A 230 -8.05 -6.37 -10.10
C LEU A 230 -8.28 -6.30 -11.62
N TYR A 231 -7.24 -5.94 -12.36
CA TYR A 231 -7.29 -5.78 -13.82
C TYR A 231 -7.28 -7.14 -14.55
N PRO A 232 -7.70 -7.21 -15.84
CA PRO A 232 -7.83 -8.47 -16.57
C PRO A 232 -6.59 -9.38 -16.57
N GLU A 233 -5.41 -8.80 -16.66
CA GLU A 233 -4.12 -9.47 -16.63
C GLU A 233 -3.66 -9.88 -15.22
N GLY A 234 -4.26 -9.28 -14.19
CA GLY A 234 -3.87 -9.46 -12.81
C GLY A 234 -4.43 -10.75 -12.19
N SER A 235 -3.74 -11.22 -11.15
CA SER A 235 -4.22 -12.37 -10.37
C SER A 235 -3.99 -12.24 -8.88
N VAL A 236 -5.00 -12.64 -8.09
CA VAL A 236 -4.90 -12.86 -6.64
C VAL A 236 -5.07 -14.35 -6.38
N LEU A 237 -3.98 -15.02 -5.99
CA LEU A 237 -3.91 -16.48 -6.01
C LEU A 237 -4.75 -17.15 -4.91
N ILE A 238 -4.89 -16.50 -3.75
CA ILE A 238 -5.58 -17.08 -2.60
C ILE A 238 -6.87 -16.34 -2.30
N ALA A 239 -6.82 -15.10 -1.81
CA ALA A 239 -8.02 -14.37 -1.44
C ALA A 239 -7.89 -12.85 -1.54
N LEU A 240 -9.00 -12.21 -1.89
CA LEU A 240 -9.15 -10.77 -2.00
C LEU A 240 -10.22 -10.30 -1.01
N PHE A 241 -9.89 -9.30 -0.20
CA PHE A 241 -10.77 -8.71 0.82
C PHE A 241 -10.97 -7.22 0.56
N GLY A 242 -12.22 -6.75 0.56
CA GLY A 242 -12.53 -5.32 0.42
C GLY A 242 -12.02 -4.48 1.58
N GLY A 243 -12.05 -5.06 2.78
CA GLY A 243 -11.57 -4.46 4.01
C GLY A 243 -10.12 -4.83 4.35
N GLY A 244 -9.77 -4.75 5.63
CA GLY A 244 -8.45 -5.10 6.16
C GLY A 244 -8.43 -6.46 6.86
N CYS A 245 -7.38 -6.70 7.66
CA CYS A 245 -7.18 -7.93 8.41
C CYS A 245 -6.92 -7.65 9.90
N ALA A 246 -7.64 -8.35 10.79
CA ALA A 246 -7.34 -8.39 12.22
C ALA A 246 -6.85 -9.79 12.63
N GLN A 247 -5.65 -9.84 13.18
CA GLN A 247 -5.02 -11.06 13.70
C GLN A 247 -4.70 -10.90 15.19
N GLY A 248 -5.11 -11.87 15.99
CA GLY A 248 -4.73 -11.92 17.41
C GLY A 248 -5.73 -11.21 18.31
N ALA A 249 -5.78 -11.66 19.56
CA ALA A 249 -6.70 -11.13 20.56
C ALA A 249 -6.49 -9.62 20.79
N GLY A 250 -7.59 -8.87 20.72
CA GLY A 250 -7.60 -7.41 20.91
C GLY A 250 -7.23 -6.62 19.66
N SER A 251 -6.88 -7.28 18.55
CA SER A 251 -6.65 -6.61 17.27
C SER A 251 -7.97 -6.18 16.64
N LEU A 252 -8.00 -4.97 16.08
CA LEU A 252 -9.22 -4.37 15.53
C LEU A 252 -8.98 -3.73 14.16
N VAL A 253 -9.78 -4.10 13.16
CA VAL A 253 -9.90 -3.35 11.91
C VAL A 253 -11.26 -2.69 11.79
N GLN A 254 -11.25 -1.40 11.45
CA GLN A 254 -12.47 -0.64 11.18
C GLN A 254 -12.44 -0.03 9.79
N SER A 255 -13.49 -0.32 9.01
CA SER A 255 -13.63 0.17 7.63
C SER A 255 -14.96 0.88 7.48
N ALA A 256 -14.97 2.06 6.87
CA ALA A 256 -16.23 2.76 6.59
C ALA A 256 -17.01 2.16 5.40
N GLY A 257 -16.35 1.42 4.51
CA GLY A 257 -16.95 0.70 3.39
C GLY A 257 -15.89 0.24 2.42
N ALA A 258 -16.26 -0.64 1.49
CA ALA A 258 -15.34 -1.19 0.51
C ALA A 258 -15.95 -1.26 -0.89
N LYS A 259 -15.11 -1.07 -1.91
CA LYS A 259 -15.46 -1.29 -3.32
C LYS A 259 -14.44 -2.21 -3.98
N LEU A 260 -14.92 -3.34 -4.48
CA LEU A 260 -14.13 -4.33 -5.18
C LEU A 260 -14.61 -4.47 -6.61
N THR A 261 -13.71 -4.28 -7.58
CA THR A 261 -13.96 -4.59 -8.98
C THR A 261 -12.94 -5.63 -9.43
N VAL A 262 -13.44 -6.79 -9.85
CA VAL A 262 -12.64 -7.96 -10.24
C VAL A 262 -12.83 -8.24 -11.73
N SER A 263 -11.81 -7.90 -12.52
CA SER A 263 -11.73 -8.21 -13.96
C SER A 263 -10.69 -9.28 -14.28
N GLY A 264 -9.77 -9.59 -13.36
CA GLY A 264 -8.78 -10.65 -13.49
C GLY A 264 -9.19 -11.96 -12.81
N THR A 265 -8.21 -12.75 -12.36
CA THR A 265 -8.45 -14.04 -11.71
C THR A 265 -8.18 -13.98 -10.21
N ALA A 266 -9.20 -14.29 -9.40
CA ALA A 266 -9.07 -14.42 -7.95
C ALA A 266 -9.38 -15.85 -7.47
N GLY A 267 -8.70 -16.31 -6.42
CA GLY A 267 -9.09 -17.52 -5.70
C GLY A 267 -10.45 -17.30 -5.01
N TRP A 268 -10.44 -16.71 -3.83
CA TRP A 268 -11.65 -16.27 -3.14
C TRP A 268 -11.79 -14.75 -3.17
N VAL A 269 -13.03 -14.27 -3.18
CA VAL A 269 -13.35 -12.84 -3.10
C VAL A 269 -14.33 -12.62 -1.95
N PHE A 270 -13.98 -11.70 -1.05
CA PHE A 270 -14.79 -11.28 0.08
C PHE A 270 -14.98 -9.76 0.02
N GLY A 271 -16.22 -9.29 0.02
CA GLY A 271 -16.53 -7.86 0.06
C GLY A 271 -16.08 -7.18 1.36
N GLY A 272 -16.08 -7.94 2.46
CA GLY A 272 -15.76 -7.47 3.80
C GLY A 272 -14.27 -7.60 4.17
N ASP A 273 -14.02 -7.66 5.48
CA ASP A 273 -12.70 -7.80 6.11
C ASP A 273 -12.35 -9.28 6.42
N PHE A 274 -11.15 -9.52 6.94
CA PHE A 274 -10.70 -10.83 7.42
C PHE A 274 -10.35 -10.81 8.92
N ALA A 275 -10.85 -11.77 9.69
CA ALA A 275 -10.57 -11.92 11.12
C ALA A 275 -10.08 -13.34 11.44
N TYR A 276 -8.98 -13.45 12.19
CA TYR A 276 -8.49 -14.73 12.71
C TYR A 276 -7.72 -14.59 14.01
N GLN A 277 -7.49 -15.71 14.70
CA GLN A 277 -6.81 -15.78 15.99
C GLN A 277 -7.41 -14.83 17.04
N ALA A 278 -8.74 -14.80 17.16
CA ALA A 278 -9.50 -13.89 18.01
C ALA A 278 -9.40 -12.38 17.64
N GLY A 279 -9.08 -12.07 16.39
CA GLY A 279 -9.18 -10.71 15.85
C GLY A 279 -10.62 -10.26 15.62
N GLU A 280 -10.85 -8.94 15.59
CA GLU A 280 -12.17 -8.36 15.35
C GLU A 280 -12.16 -7.37 14.18
N THR A 281 -13.17 -7.45 13.31
CA THR A 281 -13.34 -6.50 12.21
C THR A 281 -14.77 -5.96 12.12
N VAL A 282 -14.86 -4.68 11.78
CA VAL A 282 -16.12 -3.95 11.66
C VAL A 282 -16.11 -3.06 10.42
N MET A 283 -16.90 -3.43 9.42
CA MET A 283 -17.23 -2.59 8.28
C MET A 283 -18.60 -1.92 8.48
N ASN A 284 -18.60 -0.62 8.76
CA ASN A 284 -19.81 0.12 9.12
C ASN A 284 -20.71 0.49 7.93
N GLY A 285 -20.20 0.41 6.71
CA GLY A 285 -20.94 0.77 5.50
C GLY A 285 -21.12 -0.40 4.54
N LEU A 286 -21.16 -0.06 3.25
CA LEU A 286 -21.39 -1.01 2.17
C LEU A 286 -20.10 -1.72 1.77
N ALA A 287 -20.15 -3.05 1.73
CA ALA A 287 -19.24 -3.89 0.96
C ALA A 287 -19.82 -4.11 -0.44
N PHE A 288 -19.26 -3.44 -1.44
CA PHE A 288 -19.66 -3.60 -2.84
C PHE A 288 -18.66 -4.49 -3.58
N VAL A 289 -19.14 -5.55 -4.23
CA VAL A 289 -18.33 -6.43 -5.07
C VAL A 289 -18.92 -6.53 -6.47
N GLU A 290 -18.10 -6.25 -7.47
CA GLU A 290 -18.41 -6.43 -8.89
C GLU A 290 -17.40 -7.41 -9.50
N LEU A 291 -17.89 -8.57 -9.96
CA LEU A 291 -17.15 -9.48 -10.83
C LEU A 291 -17.52 -9.13 -12.28
N THR A 292 -16.61 -8.52 -13.03
CA THR A 292 -16.87 -8.09 -14.42
C THR A 292 -16.92 -9.29 -15.37
N LYS A 293 -17.26 -9.06 -16.65
CA LYS A 293 -17.38 -10.14 -17.65
C LYS A 293 -16.08 -10.92 -17.87
N GLU A 294 -14.95 -10.25 -17.71
CA GLU A 294 -13.60 -10.81 -17.81
C GLU A 294 -13.18 -11.50 -16.50
N GLY A 295 -13.81 -11.14 -15.38
CA GLY A 295 -13.45 -11.59 -14.05
C GLY A 295 -13.78 -13.06 -13.79
N THR A 296 -12.87 -13.73 -13.09
CA THR A 296 -13.09 -15.09 -12.58
C THR A 296 -12.76 -15.14 -11.09
N ALA A 297 -13.65 -15.75 -10.30
CA ALA A 297 -13.42 -16.05 -8.89
C ALA A 297 -13.81 -17.51 -8.62
N ARG A 298 -13.02 -18.29 -7.85
CA ARG A 298 -13.48 -19.64 -7.45
C ARG A 298 -14.76 -19.52 -6.63
N GLU A 299 -14.75 -18.66 -5.61
CA GLU A 299 -15.93 -18.34 -4.79
C GLU A 299 -15.96 -16.86 -4.46
N LEU A 300 -17.17 -16.31 -4.35
CA LEU A 300 -17.43 -14.91 -4.08
C LEU A 300 -18.44 -14.76 -2.95
N TYR A 301 -18.06 -14.00 -1.93
CA TYR A 301 -18.85 -13.66 -0.76
C TYR A 301 -18.95 -12.14 -0.63
N GLY A 302 -20.15 -11.61 -0.40
CA GLY A 302 -20.37 -10.18 -0.19
C GLY A 302 -19.90 -9.72 1.19
N GLY A 303 -19.94 -10.61 2.18
CA GLY A 303 -19.52 -10.31 3.56
C GLY A 303 -18.03 -10.56 3.83
N SER A 304 -17.70 -10.62 5.12
CA SER A 304 -16.36 -10.87 5.65
C SER A 304 -16.03 -12.37 5.77
N PHE A 305 -14.78 -12.69 6.13
CA PHE A 305 -14.38 -14.03 6.58
C PHE A 305 -13.88 -13.97 8.02
N ALA A 306 -14.36 -14.88 8.87
CA ALA A 306 -13.83 -15.08 10.21
C ALA A 306 -13.47 -16.56 10.42
N THR A 307 -12.26 -16.83 10.92
CA THR A 307 -11.82 -18.17 11.27
C THR A 307 -11.61 -18.30 12.76
N ASP A 308 -11.73 -19.51 13.30
CA ASP A 308 -11.40 -19.87 14.69
C ASP A 308 -12.24 -19.19 15.78
N GLU A 309 -12.28 -19.82 16.95
CA GLU A 309 -13.09 -19.37 18.07
C GLU A 309 -12.70 -17.94 18.49
N ASN A 310 -13.71 -17.11 18.73
CA ASN A 310 -13.62 -15.70 19.15
C ASN A 310 -13.20 -14.71 18.07
N SER A 311 -12.86 -15.15 16.85
CA SER A 311 -12.70 -14.21 15.74
C SER A 311 -14.06 -13.74 15.24
N LYS A 312 -14.17 -12.44 15.00
CA LYS A 312 -15.44 -11.80 14.67
C LYS A 312 -15.27 -10.87 13.51
N ALA A 313 -16.16 -10.98 12.53
CA ALA A 313 -16.20 -10.06 11.42
C ALA A 313 -17.62 -9.59 11.13
N SER A 314 -17.81 -8.29 10.97
CA SER A 314 -19.13 -7.73 10.67
C SER A 314 -19.10 -6.76 9.53
N VAL A 315 -20.14 -6.80 8.70
CA VAL A 315 -20.39 -5.86 7.62
C VAL A 315 -21.80 -5.33 7.78
N ASN A 316 -21.99 -4.02 7.63
CA ASN A 316 -23.32 -3.44 7.71
C ASN A 316 -24.20 -3.90 6.55
N GLU A 317 -23.78 -3.65 5.31
CA GLU A 317 -24.54 -3.96 4.11
C GLU A 317 -23.64 -4.55 3.02
N THR A 318 -24.19 -5.43 2.17
CA THR A 318 -23.46 -6.09 1.08
C THR A 318 -24.20 -5.94 -0.23
N THR A 319 -23.49 -5.63 -1.32
CA THR A 319 -24.01 -5.70 -2.69
C THR A 319 -23.05 -6.50 -3.56
N VAL A 320 -23.58 -7.49 -4.26
CA VAL A 320 -22.81 -8.39 -5.13
C VAL A 320 -23.38 -8.33 -6.56
N GLN A 321 -22.52 -8.05 -7.53
CA GLN A 321 -22.84 -8.07 -8.96
C GLN A 321 -21.93 -9.05 -9.68
N VAL A 322 -22.51 -10.06 -10.34
CA VAL A 322 -21.76 -11.13 -11.01
C VAL A 322 -22.08 -11.11 -12.50
N PHE A 323 -21.11 -10.67 -13.30
CA PHE A 323 -21.13 -10.71 -14.76
C PHE A 323 -20.15 -11.72 -15.35
N GLY A 324 -19.14 -12.12 -14.56
CA GLY A 324 -18.10 -13.09 -14.92
C GLY A 324 -18.39 -14.51 -14.45
N THR A 325 -17.33 -15.28 -14.20
CA THR A 325 -17.42 -16.71 -13.84
C THR A 325 -17.10 -16.94 -12.36
N THR A 326 -18.02 -17.60 -11.65
CA THR A 326 -17.74 -18.12 -10.30
C THR A 326 -18.50 -19.41 -10.00
N GLN A 327 -17.97 -20.26 -9.12
CA GLN A 327 -18.64 -21.49 -8.71
C GLN A 327 -19.69 -21.24 -7.62
N ILE A 328 -19.43 -20.26 -6.74
CA ILE A 328 -20.28 -19.90 -5.61
C ILE A 328 -20.37 -18.37 -5.55
N SER A 329 -21.59 -17.87 -5.36
CA SER A 329 -21.83 -16.46 -5.03
C SER A 329 -22.83 -16.37 -3.88
N SER A 330 -22.48 -15.62 -2.84
CA SER A 330 -23.34 -15.34 -1.68
C SER A 330 -23.23 -13.88 -1.28
N PRO A 331 -24.32 -13.20 -0.88
CA PRO A 331 -24.22 -11.88 -0.27
C PRO A 331 -23.67 -11.94 1.17
N LEU A 332 -23.64 -13.12 1.79
CA LEU A 332 -23.17 -13.29 3.17
C LEU A 332 -21.64 -13.42 3.24
N GLY A 333 -21.13 -13.45 4.47
CA GLY A 333 -19.74 -13.84 4.76
C GLY A 333 -19.56 -15.36 4.83
N MET A 334 -18.36 -15.77 5.21
CA MET A 334 -18.00 -17.17 5.46
C MET A 334 -17.48 -17.34 6.89
N GLU A 335 -17.76 -18.48 7.49
CA GLU A 335 -17.30 -18.84 8.84
C GLU A 335 -16.55 -20.16 8.80
N ALA A 336 -15.50 -20.28 9.60
CA ALA A 336 -14.79 -21.54 9.78
C ALA A 336 -14.31 -21.71 11.23
N ASN A 337 -14.28 -22.95 11.72
CA ASN A 337 -13.68 -23.32 13.00
C ASN A 337 -14.21 -22.54 14.23
N GLY A 338 -15.45 -22.07 14.21
CA GLY A 338 -16.05 -21.28 15.29
C GLY A 338 -15.88 -19.77 15.18
N GLY A 339 -15.35 -19.27 14.06
CA GLY A 339 -15.39 -17.83 13.74
C GLY A 339 -16.81 -17.36 13.46
N GLU A 340 -17.10 -16.11 13.76
CA GLU A 340 -18.44 -15.52 13.62
C GLU A 340 -18.43 -14.41 12.56
N THR A 341 -19.35 -14.49 11.60
CA THR A 341 -19.59 -13.41 10.64
C THR A 341 -21.01 -12.88 10.71
N LYS A 342 -21.17 -11.60 10.41
CA LYS A 342 -22.49 -10.98 10.39
C LYS A 342 -22.64 -9.97 9.26
N VAL A 343 -23.73 -10.08 8.51
CA VAL A 343 -24.28 -9.00 7.69
C VAL A 343 -25.46 -8.38 8.46
N ILE A 344 -25.39 -7.09 8.81
CA ILE A 344 -26.34 -6.47 9.75
C ILE A 344 -27.68 -6.17 9.07
N SER A 345 -27.65 -5.48 7.94
CA SER A 345 -28.80 -5.21 7.10
C SER A 345 -28.75 -6.11 5.86
N GLN A 346 -29.72 -7.01 5.74
CA GLN A 346 -29.93 -7.75 4.51
C GLN A 346 -30.82 -6.90 3.58
N PRO A 347 -30.45 -6.75 2.29
CA PRO A 347 -31.28 -6.05 1.31
C PRO A 347 -32.63 -6.74 1.04
#